data_AF-A0A182HWX0-F1
#
_entry.id   AF-A0A182HWX0-F1
#
_cell.length_a   1.000
_cell.length_b   1.000
_cell.length_c   1.000
_cell.angle_alpha   90.00
_cell.angle_beta   90.00
_cell.angle_gamma   90.00
#
_symmetry.space_group_name_H-M   'P 1'
#
loop_
_entity.id
_entity.type
_entity.pdbx_description
1 polymer ?
#
loop_
_entity_poly.entity_id
_entity_poly.type
_entity_poly.pdbx_seq_one_letter_code
_entity_poly.pdbx_strand_id
1 'polypeptide(L)'
;MKISAAVVLCSVVVAAFIGRVIASDVEQLVEDSSAIPRAPAGNRLATDGYTPFSGQFPFFAYLEVAIVNFSSIVCAGGLITPSYILAVARGCLKVSDTQVIRYGTAALAYRNYPWEQRINFSANAIRLHPTEDIALTRLDYPVTLNKYVQPIRLPKLSDSRTYVNMEGTTVGSYRYLRNRVMSNAQCTKEHPYFNATNVDICTDRYIGGAFCGDSLGSPLTIEDGNGVVLIGLANKIYYCEYNYPTGYARVSSFRNWIQIVVYSVSVATLVGRVVASDVEPLKENTSDIQALSSTNRLATNGYKSLPGQFLYHAYMHIRKESELSNYTSVCDGALVTSNYILSVAQGCLQVGSMQTIRNGTAILAFNTNNWEQRITFSGSAINLHPYKSIGLVRLDYPATLNEHVQLIRLPKLTDSRSYEGMEGTTSNQYRSYVRNRVMSNAHCSQEHPNFNATDMDICTDRYIGGAFCGTSLGSPLTIEDENAAW
;
A
#
# COMPACT_ATOMS: atom_id res chain seq x y z
N MET A 1 -10.20 26.01 69.12
CA MET A 1 -10.43 24.54 69.08
C MET A 1 -9.90 24.05 67.74
N LYS A 2 -8.77 23.33 67.73
CA LYS A 2 -8.07 22.88 66.52
C LYS A 2 -8.76 21.63 65.96
N ILE A 3 -9.06 21.60 64.67
CA ILE A 3 -9.47 20.38 63.94
C ILE A 3 -8.27 19.98 63.09
N SER A 4 -7.62 18.88 63.46
CA SER A 4 -6.53 18.26 62.70
C SER A 4 -7.11 17.23 61.74
N ALA A 5 -6.85 17.40 60.44
CA ALA A 5 -7.14 16.39 59.42
C ALA A 5 -6.04 15.32 59.44
N ALA A 6 -6.43 14.05 59.58
CA ALA A 6 -5.53 12.90 59.49
C ALA A 6 -5.34 12.49 58.02
N VAL A 7 -4.10 12.54 57.55
CA VAL A 7 -3.68 11.94 56.27
C VAL A 7 -3.26 10.50 56.54
N VAL A 8 -4.01 9.55 55.99
CA VAL A 8 -3.64 8.12 56.02
C VAL A 8 -2.67 7.85 54.86
N LEU A 9 -1.39 7.70 55.17
CA LEU A 9 -0.39 7.14 54.27
C LEU A 9 -0.41 5.61 54.40
N CYS A 10 -0.95 4.92 53.39
CA CYS A 10 -0.73 3.48 53.22
C CYS A 10 0.61 3.25 52.53
N SER A 11 1.61 2.85 53.30
CA SER A 11 2.89 2.32 52.83
C SER A 11 2.72 0.84 52.43
N VAL A 12 2.75 0.55 51.14
CA VAL A 12 2.87 -0.83 50.63
C VAL A 12 4.35 -1.19 50.59
N VAL A 13 4.76 -2.05 51.51
CA VAL A 13 6.08 -2.71 51.51
C VAL A 13 6.04 -3.81 50.44
N VAL A 14 6.76 -3.62 49.34
CA VAL A 14 7.02 -4.70 48.37
C VAL A 14 8.31 -5.39 48.79
N ALA A 15 8.18 -6.57 49.39
CA ALA A 15 9.30 -7.47 49.65
C ALA A 15 9.82 -8.02 48.32
N ALA A 16 11.05 -7.67 47.95
CA ALA A 16 11.75 -8.26 46.82
C ALA A 16 12.18 -9.69 47.18
N PHE A 17 11.47 -10.69 46.68
CA PHE A 17 12.00 -12.05 46.62
C PHE A 17 13.04 -12.13 45.51
N ILE A 18 14.31 -12.21 45.90
CA ILE A 18 15.42 -12.52 45.01
C ILE A 18 15.33 -14.02 44.68
N GLY A 19 14.55 -14.35 43.66
CA GLY A 19 14.66 -15.61 42.96
C GLY A 19 15.79 -15.52 41.95
N ARG A 20 16.98 -16.05 42.28
CA ARG A 20 18.02 -16.33 41.29
C ARG A 20 17.49 -17.43 40.37
N VAL A 21 17.10 -17.08 39.16
CA VAL A 21 16.94 -18.06 38.09
C VAL A 21 18.30 -18.19 37.41
N ILE A 22 18.84 -19.40 37.48
CA ILE A 22 20.14 -19.80 36.96
C ILE A 22 20.08 -19.67 35.42
N ALA A 23 21.11 -19.08 34.84
CA ALA A 23 21.28 -18.95 33.40
C ALA A 23 21.62 -20.32 32.79
N SER A 24 20.59 -21.05 32.36
CA SER A 24 20.64 -22.02 31.28
C SER A 24 19.24 -22.06 30.66
N ASP A 25 19.16 -22.24 29.35
CA ASP A 25 17.92 -22.43 28.56
C ASP A 25 17.40 -21.18 27.85
N VAL A 26 18.26 -20.50 27.08
CA VAL A 26 17.80 -19.84 25.84
C VAL A 26 18.87 -20.02 24.76
N GLU A 27 18.77 -21.12 24.02
CA GLU A 27 19.36 -21.23 22.69
C GLU A 27 18.64 -20.28 21.74
N GLN A 28 19.42 -19.59 20.91
CA GLN A 28 18.98 -19.05 19.62
C GLN A 28 18.12 -20.13 18.93
N LEU A 29 17.01 -19.80 18.25
CA LEU A 29 16.28 -20.79 17.44
C LEU A 29 17.10 -21.17 16.19
N VAL A 30 18.30 -21.71 16.40
CA VAL A 30 18.79 -22.88 15.71
C VAL A 30 18.31 -24.03 16.59
N GLU A 31 17.25 -24.74 16.22
CA GLU A 31 16.94 -26.02 16.85
C GLU A 31 18.23 -26.86 16.87
N ASP A 32 18.58 -27.42 18.03
CA ASP A 32 19.70 -28.34 18.18
C ASP A 32 19.55 -29.48 17.14
N SER A 33 20.29 -29.31 16.04
CA SER A 33 20.27 -30.18 14.87
C SER A 33 20.86 -31.58 15.14
N SER A 34 21.34 -31.82 16.37
CA SER A 34 21.98 -33.07 16.77
C SER A 34 21.03 -34.28 16.81
N ALA A 35 19.72 -34.06 16.97
CA ALA A 35 18.71 -35.12 17.07
C ALA A 35 17.89 -35.36 15.78
N ILE A 36 18.13 -34.57 14.72
CA ILE A 36 17.31 -34.62 13.50
C ILE A 36 18.00 -35.56 12.47
N PRO A 37 17.29 -36.56 11.90
CA PRO A 37 17.86 -37.43 10.88
C PRO A 37 18.23 -36.65 9.60
N ARG A 38 19.51 -36.64 9.24
CA ARG A 38 20.00 -36.00 8.00
C ARG A 38 19.68 -36.89 6.79
N ALA A 39 19.31 -36.27 5.67
CA ALA A 39 19.19 -36.98 4.41
C ALA A 39 20.59 -37.35 3.87
N PRO A 40 20.78 -38.58 3.35
CA PRO A 40 22.01 -38.96 2.64
C PRO A 40 22.33 -37.95 1.55
N ALA A 41 23.61 -37.64 1.32
CA ALA A 41 24.03 -36.58 0.39
C ALA A 41 23.43 -36.73 -1.03
N GLY A 42 23.27 -37.96 -1.53
CA GLY A 42 22.65 -38.22 -2.84
C GLY A 42 21.12 -38.09 -2.89
N ASN A 43 20.46 -37.91 -1.75
CA ASN A 43 18.99 -37.81 -1.62
C ASN A 43 18.54 -36.45 -1.07
N ARG A 44 19.41 -35.44 -0.99
CA ARG A 44 19.02 -34.09 -0.53
C ARG A 44 18.12 -33.43 -1.57
N LEU A 45 16.87 -33.20 -1.19
CA LEU A 45 15.85 -32.49 -1.96
C LEU A 45 15.85 -31.01 -1.66
N ALA A 46 16.43 -30.58 -0.54
CA ALA A 46 16.69 -29.17 -0.30
C ALA A 46 17.75 -28.70 -1.28
N THR A 47 17.45 -27.62 -2.01
CA THR A 47 18.36 -27.07 -3.01
C THR A 47 18.50 -25.57 -2.81
N ASP A 48 19.63 -25.02 -3.23
CA ASP A 48 19.79 -23.58 -3.34
C ASP A 48 18.90 -22.98 -4.43
N GLY A 49 18.17 -23.78 -5.24
CA GLY A 49 17.28 -23.25 -6.27
C GLY A 49 17.95 -22.46 -7.39
N TYR A 50 17.12 -21.68 -8.09
CA TYR A 50 17.49 -20.94 -9.29
C TYR A 50 17.98 -19.54 -8.95
N THR A 51 18.93 -19.01 -9.72
CA THR A 51 19.35 -17.62 -9.59
C THR A 51 18.33 -16.70 -10.27
N PRO A 52 17.74 -15.71 -9.56
CA PRO A 52 16.86 -14.74 -10.18
C PRO A 52 17.64 -13.72 -11.01
N PHE A 53 17.01 -13.22 -12.07
CA PHE A 53 17.49 -12.05 -12.82
C PHE A 53 17.03 -10.76 -12.13
N SER A 54 17.73 -9.65 -12.43
CA SER A 54 17.45 -8.35 -11.82
C SER A 54 16.03 -7.88 -12.14
N GLY A 55 15.25 -7.56 -11.11
CA GLY A 55 13.85 -7.11 -11.24
C GLY A 55 12.82 -8.23 -11.39
N GLN A 56 13.23 -9.51 -11.35
CA GLN A 56 12.29 -10.63 -11.41
C GLN A 56 11.29 -10.64 -10.23
N PHE A 57 11.75 -10.23 -9.05
CA PHE A 57 10.96 -10.19 -7.82
C PHE A 57 11.06 -8.82 -7.16
N PRO A 58 10.38 -7.80 -7.72
CA PRO A 58 10.60 -6.40 -7.35
C PRO A 58 10.11 -6.05 -5.93
N PHE A 59 9.38 -6.96 -5.29
CA PHE A 59 8.88 -6.82 -3.92
C PHE A 59 9.80 -7.41 -2.86
N PHE A 60 10.82 -8.18 -3.26
CA PHE A 60 11.69 -8.85 -2.30
C PHE A 60 12.49 -7.81 -1.50
N ALA A 61 12.41 -7.91 -0.17
CA ALA A 61 13.16 -7.08 0.75
C ALA A 61 14.13 -7.92 1.58
N TYR A 62 15.40 -7.55 1.52
CA TYR A 62 16.42 -8.06 2.43
C TYR A 62 16.48 -7.16 3.66
N LEU A 63 16.33 -7.74 4.84
CA LEU A 63 16.31 -7.02 6.11
C LEU A 63 17.57 -7.31 6.90
N GLU A 64 18.28 -6.26 7.27
CA GLU A 64 19.40 -6.30 8.21
C GLU A 64 18.96 -5.58 9.49
N VAL A 65 18.87 -6.33 10.59
CA VAL A 65 18.33 -5.84 11.87
C VAL A 65 19.45 -5.79 12.90
N ALA A 66 19.84 -4.59 13.31
CA ALA A 66 20.90 -4.37 14.28
C ALA A 66 20.38 -4.55 15.72
N ILE A 67 21.09 -5.38 16.49
CA ILE A 67 20.77 -5.68 17.89
C ILE A 67 21.81 -5.01 18.79
N VAL A 68 21.36 -4.42 19.90
CA VAL A 68 22.26 -3.80 20.88
C VAL A 68 23.25 -4.84 21.43
N ASN A 69 24.56 -4.56 21.29
CA ASN A 69 25.67 -5.42 21.74
C ASN A 69 25.79 -6.80 21.06
N PHE A 70 25.11 -7.03 19.94
CA PHE A 70 25.18 -8.29 19.17
C PHE A 70 25.35 -8.02 17.68
N SER A 71 25.67 -9.07 16.91
CA SER A 71 25.68 -9.00 15.45
C SER A 71 24.27 -8.78 14.90
N SER A 72 24.18 -8.19 13.71
CA SER A 72 22.91 -8.02 13.01
C SER A 72 22.28 -9.38 12.69
N ILE A 73 20.95 -9.45 12.80
CA ILE A 73 20.17 -10.55 12.24
C ILE A 73 19.83 -10.21 10.80
N VAL A 74 19.88 -11.23 9.95
CA VAL A 74 19.45 -11.14 8.56
C VAL A 74 18.18 -11.94 8.37
N CYS A 75 17.22 -11.34 7.69
CA CYS A 75 16.00 -12.00 7.26
C CYS A 75 15.46 -11.36 5.98
N ALA A 76 14.32 -11.83 5.51
CA ALA A 76 13.65 -11.33 4.33
C ALA A 76 12.21 -10.89 4.64
N GLY A 77 11.61 -10.17 3.69
CA GLY A 77 10.22 -9.77 3.73
C GLY A 77 9.71 -9.39 2.35
N GLY A 78 8.42 -9.07 2.28
CA GLY A 78 7.77 -8.54 1.09
C GLY A 78 7.40 -7.07 1.28
N LEU A 79 7.80 -6.21 0.34
CA LEU A 79 7.30 -4.84 0.24
C LEU A 79 5.81 -4.90 -0.12
N ILE A 80 4.92 -4.43 0.76
CA ILE A 80 3.45 -4.48 0.54
C ILE A 80 2.84 -3.12 0.24
N THR A 81 3.56 -2.04 0.56
CA THR A 81 3.31 -0.67 0.11
C THR A 81 4.66 0.03 -0.04
N PRO A 82 4.75 1.24 -0.63
CA PRO A 82 6.03 1.96 -0.71
C PRO A 82 6.71 2.21 0.65
N SER A 83 5.99 2.13 1.77
CA SER A 83 6.54 2.41 3.11
C SER A 83 6.46 1.24 4.08
N TYR A 84 5.92 0.09 3.69
CA TYR A 84 5.72 -1.03 4.61
C TYR A 84 6.26 -2.34 4.04
N ILE A 85 7.04 -3.03 4.87
CA ILE A 85 7.50 -4.39 4.65
C ILE A 85 6.74 -5.32 5.59
N LEU A 86 6.24 -6.41 5.04
CA LEU A 86 5.68 -7.53 5.78
C LEU A 86 6.74 -8.61 5.90
N ALA A 87 7.05 -9.03 7.11
CA ALA A 87 8.03 -10.07 7.41
C ALA A 87 7.55 -10.93 8.59
N VAL A 88 8.28 -12.00 8.89
CA VAL A 88 8.02 -12.79 10.09
C VAL A 88 8.50 -12.06 11.34
N ALA A 89 7.87 -12.35 12.48
CA ALA A 89 8.26 -11.73 13.74
C ALA A 89 9.48 -12.43 14.34
N ARG A 90 9.33 -13.65 14.84
CA ARG A 90 10.35 -14.40 15.57
C ARG A 90 11.54 -14.71 14.70
N GLY A 91 12.73 -14.55 15.26
CA GLY A 91 13.99 -14.77 14.55
C GLY A 91 14.32 -13.70 13.50
N CYS A 92 13.50 -12.64 13.39
CA CYS A 92 13.72 -11.52 12.47
C CYS A 92 13.44 -10.17 13.17
N LEU A 93 12.17 -9.79 13.36
CA LEU A 93 11.74 -8.51 13.93
C LEU A 93 11.30 -8.60 15.42
N LYS A 94 11.29 -9.80 15.98
CA LYS A 94 11.11 -10.11 17.40
C LYS A 94 12.30 -10.95 17.85
N VAL A 95 13.15 -10.33 18.66
CA VAL A 95 14.32 -10.94 19.30
C VAL A 95 13.96 -11.46 20.70
N SER A 96 14.92 -12.03 21.43
CA SER A 96 14.68 -12.53 22.79
C SER A 96 14.26 -11.39 23.75
N ASP A 97 13.68 -11.75 24.90
CA ASP A 97 13.27 -10.77 25.92
C ASP A 97 14.44 -9.98 26.53
N THR A 98 15.68 -10.46 26.32
CA THR A 98 16.92 -9.83 26.78
C THR A 98 17.60 -8.97 25.71
N GLN A 99 17.14 -9.04 24.46
CA GLN A 99 17.71 -8.34 23.33
C GLN A 99 16.82 -7.19 22.90
N VAL A 100 17.45 -6.12 22.42
CA VAL A 100 16.74 -4.93 21.95
C VAL A 100 17.18 -4.63 20.52
N ILE A 101 16.22 -4.56 19.61
CA ILE A 101 16.45 -4.05 18.26
C ILE A 101 16.78 -2.56 18.37
N ARG A 102 17.90 -2.14 17.77
CA ARG A 102 18.32 -0.73 17.76
C ARG A 102 17.73 0.00 16.55
N TYR A 103 17.96 -0.55 15.37
CA TYR A 103 17.45 -0.09 14.08
C TYR A 103 17.58 -1.25 13.08
N GLY A 104 17.06 -1.07 11.87
CA GLY A 104 17.39 -1.96 10.76
C GLY A 104 17.42 -1.22 9.43
N THR A 105 17.83 -1.94 8.40
CA THR A 105 17.90 -1.46 7.02
C THR A 105 17.20 -2.48 6.14
N ALA A 106 16.29 -2.00 5.30
CA ALA A 106 15.69 -2.76 4.22
C ALA A 106 16.43 -2.45 2.91
N ALA A 107 17.01 -3.48 2.29
CA ALA A 107 17.60 -3.41 0.96
C ALA A 107 16.64 -4.02 -0.08
N LEU A 108 16.20 -3.19 -1.02
CA LEU A 108 15.31 -3.55 -2.13
C LEU A 108 16.11 -3.56 -3.44
N ALA A 109 15.74 -4.46 -4.35
CA ALA A 109 16.56 -4.79 -5.51
C ALA A 109 18.02 -5.12 -5.13
N TYR A 110 18.17 -5.76 -3.97
CA TYR A 110 19.42 -6.10 -3.31
C TYR A 110 20.32 -6.95 -4.21
N ARG A 111 21.56 -6.48 -4.44
CA ARG A 111 22.71 -7.18 -5.07
C ARG A 111 23.92 -6.26 -5.35
N ASN A 112 24.04 -5.15 -4.65
CA ASN A 112 25.03 -4.08 -4.91
C ASN A 112 24.95 -3.53 -6.34
N TYR A 113 23.75 -3.45 -6.91
CA TYR A 113 23.51 -2.81 -8.20
C TYR A 113 23.19 -1.32 -8.04
N PRO A 114 23.37 -0.49 -9.10
CA PRO A 114 23.08 0.95 -9.04
C PRO A 114 21.62 1.31 -8.71
N TRP A 115 20.69 0.37 -8.91
CA TRP A 115 19.27 0.54 -8.63
C TRP A 115 18.83 -0.03 -7.26
N GLU A 116 19.77 -0.52 -6.44
CA GLU A 116 19.51 -0.94 -5.07
C GLU A 116 19.06 0.25 -4.22
N GLN A 117 18.02 0.03 -3.40
CA GLN A 117 17.55 1.03 -2.45
C GLN A 117 17.70 0.50 -1.04
N ARG A 118 18.42 1.25 -0.20
CA ARG A 118 18.58 0.95 1.23
C ARG A 118 17.85 1.98 2.06
N ILE A 119 16.80 1.54 2.74
CA ILE A 119 15.97 2.41 3.57
C ILE A 119 16.01 1.93 5.01
N ASN A 120 16.35 2.84 5.92
CA ASN A 120 16.41 2.53 7.34
C ASN A 120 15.01 2.49 7.95
N PHE A 121 14.93 1.83 9.11
CA PHE A 121 13.78 1.87 9.99
C PHE A 121 14.23 1.80 11.46
N SER A 122 13.53 2.52 12.32
CA SER A 122 13.73 2.44 13.77
C SER A 122 12.98 1.27 14.40
N ALA A 123 13.42 0.83 15.59
CA ALA A 123 12.73 -0.21 16.36
C ALA A 123 11.25 0.13 16.64
N ASN A 124 10.95 1.42 16.86
CA ASN A 124 9.57 1.90 17.09
C ASN A 124 8.67 1.82 15.86
N ALA A 125 9.25 1.62 14.68
CA ALA A 125 8.52 1.45 13.42
C ALA A 125 8.07 0.00 13.19
N ILE A 126 8.51 -0.93 14.04
CA ILE A 126 8.11 -2.33 14.01
C ILE A 126 6.76 -2.48 14.75
N ARG A 127 5.85 -3.22 14.14
CA ARG A 127 4.53 -3.58 14.66
C ARG A 127 4.40 -5.09 14.62
N LEU A 128 4.58 -5.70 15.79
CA LEU A 128 4.41 -7.14 15.96
C LEU A 128 2.91 -7.48 16.00
N HIS A 129 2.51 -8.58 15.36
CA HIS A 129 1.20 -9.14 15.62
C HIS A 129 1.14 -9.64 17.09
N PRO A 130 0.04 -9.41 17.83
CA PRO A 130 -0.03 -9.75 19.25
C PRO A 130 0.22 -11.23 19.56
N THR A 131 -0.27 -12.12 18.70
CA THR A 131 -0.26 -13.58 18.94
C THR A 131 0.47 -14.39 17.88
N GLU A 132 0.76 -13.79 16.72
CA GLU A 132 1.14 -14.53 15.51
C GLU A 132 2.54 -14.15 15.05
N ASP A 133 3.14 -15.00 14.24
CA ASP A 133 4.54 -14.88 13.85
C ASP A 133 4.74 -13.97 12.62
N ILE A 134 4.14 -12.79 12.67
CA ILE A 134 4.17 -11.81 11.58
C ILE A 134 4.35 -10.39 12.13
N ALA A 135 5.06 -9.56 11.38
CA ALA A 135 5.35 -8.20 11.75
C ALA A 135 5.32 -7.28 10.53
N LEU A 136 4.95 -6.03 10.80
CA LEU A 136 5.02 -4.93 9.84
C LEU A 136 6.12 -3.98 10.25
N THR A 137 6.95 -3.61 9.30
CA THR A 137 7.99 -2.60 9.48
C THR A 137 7.67 -1.40 8.61
N ARG A 138 7.47 -0.24 9.24
CA ARG A 138 7.36 1.03 8.52
C ARG A 138 8.77 1.57 8.23
N LEU A 139 9.06 1.84 6.96
CA LEU A 139 10.30 2.46 6.53
C LEU A 139 10.34 3.94 6.94
N ASP A 140 11.53 4.46 7.21
CA ASP A 140 11.71 5.88 7.57
C ASP A 140 11.30 6.81 6.41
N TYR A 141 11.52 6.36 5.17
CA TYR A 141 11.07 7.02 3.93
C TYR A 141 10.43 5.99 2.98
N PRO A 142 9.48 6.40 2.12
CA PRO A 142 8.98 5.51 1.08
C PRO A 142 10.10 5.15 0.08
N VAL A 143 10.06 3.92 -0.44
CA VAL A 143 10.90 3.52 -1.57
C VAL A 143 10.47 4.26 -2.84
N THR A 144 11.42 4.47 -3.76
CA THR A 144 11.14 4.97 -5.11
C THR A 144 10.71 3.81 -5.99
N LEU A 145 9.48 3.83 -6.48
CA LEU A 145 8.97 2.76 -7.34
C LEU A 145 9.63 2.77 -8.71
N ASN A 146 10.00 1.59 -9.20
CA ASN A 146 10.53 1.37 -10.55
C ASN A 146 10.42 -0.11 -10.93
N LYS A 147 10.93 -0.51 -12.10
CA LYS A 147 10.87 -1.91 -12.56
C LYS A 147 11.58 -2.93 -11.65
N TYR A 148 12.45 -2.49 -10.75
CA TYR A 148 13.18 -3.34 -9.80
C TYR A 148 12.61 -3.30 -8.38
N VAL A 149 11.79 -2.29 -8.05
CA VAL A 149 11.22 -2.08 -6.72
C VAL A 149 9.73 -1.75 -6.84
N GLN A 150 8.88 -2.71 -6.49
CA GLN A 150 7.42 -2.59 -6.55
C GLN A 150 6.76 -3.37 -5.41
N PRO A 151 5.66 -2.87 -4.82
CA PRO A 151 4.93 -3.62 -3.82
C PRO A 151 4.24 -4.86 -4.40
N ILE A 152 4.17 -5.93 -3.62
CA ILE A 152 3.42 -7.14 -3.99
C ILE A 152 1.96 -7.03 -3.57
N ARG A 153 1.07 -7.58 -4.41
CA ARG A 153 -0.34 -7.72 -4.10
C ARG A 153 -0.54 -8.71 -2.96
N LEU A 154 -1.45 -8.38 -2.05
CA LEU A 154 -1.87 -9.25 -0.96
C LEU A 154 -3.20 -9.98 -1.30
N PRO A 155 -3.51 -11.15 -0.71
CA PRO A 155 -4.74 -11.91 -1.00
C PRO A 155 -5.97 -11.21 -0.46
N LYS A 156 -7.02 -10.99 -1.26
CA LYS A 156 -8.24 -10.23 -0.86
C LYS A 156 -8.76 -10.68 0.52
N LEU A 157 -9.45 -9.80 1.26
CA LEU A 157 -10.07 -10.17 2.55
C LEU A 157 -11.04 -11.35 2.43
N SER A 158 -11.67 -11.50 1.26
CA SER A 158 -12.59 -12.59 0.92
C SER A 158 -11.89 -13.85 0.42
N ASP A 159 -10.56 -13.86 0.33
CA ASP A 159 -9.79 -14.97 -0.20
C ASP A 159 -9.68 -16.11 0.82
N SER A 160 -10.50 -17.14 0.61
CA SER A 160 -10.54 -18.36 1.42
C SER A 160 -9.81 -19.54 0.78
N ARG A 161 -9.03 -19.31 -0.28
CA ARG A 161 -8.31 -20.38 -0.99
C ARG A 161 -7.29 -21.06 -0.09
N THR A 162 -7.19 -22.38 -0.22
CA THR A 162 -6.14 -23.17 0.43
C THR A 162 -4.81 -23.10 -0.31
N TYR A 163 -4.86 -22.75 -1.60
CA TYR A 163 -3.75 -22.75 -2.58
C TYR A 163 -3.15 -24.13 -2.87
N VAL A 164 -3.71 -25.21 -2.30
CA VAL A 164 -3.21 -26.58 -2.51
C VAL A 164 -3.17 -26.91 -4.00
N ASN A 165 -2.07 -27.55 -4.42
CA ASN A 165 -1.74 -27.87 -5.80
C ASN A 165 -1.37 -26.69 -6.73
N MET A 166 -1.40 -25.45 -6.25
CA MET A 166 -0.88 -24.32 -7.03
C MET A 166 0.65 -24.31 -6.97
N GLU A 167 1.28 -23.84 -8.05
CA GLU A 167 2.72 -23.56 -8.07
C GLU A 167 3.00 -22.27 -7.30
N GLY A 168 3.79 -22.39 -6.23
CA GLY A 168 4.26 -21.29 -5.42
C GLY A 168 5.74 -20.99 -5.69
N THR A 169 6.08 -19.71 -5.78
CA THR A 169 7.45 -19.22 -5.92
C THR A 169 7.93 -18.61 -4.60
N THR A 170 8.94 -19.20 -3.97
CA THR A 170 9.61 -18.64 -2.80
C THR A 170 10.87 -17.90 -3.21
N VAL A 171 11.04 -16.67 -2.72
CA VAL A 171 12.15 -15.79 -3.12
C VAL A 171 13.05 -15.50 -1.93
N GLY A 172 14.35 -15.75 -2.08
CA GLY A 172 15.42 -15.37 -1.16
C GLY A 172 16.45 -14.47 -1.83
N SER A 173 17.47 -14.07 -1.07
CA SER A 173 18.45 -13.03 -1.45
C SER A 173 19.18 -13.34 -2.76
N TYR A 174 19.57 -14.59 -2.95
CA TYR A 174 20.35 -15.01 -4.12
C TYR A 174 19.63 -15.99 -5.02
N ARG A 175 18.46 -16.47 -4.59
CA ARG A 175 17.88 -17.71 -5.07
C ARG A 175 16.36 -17.69 -4.98
N TYR A 176 15.70 -18.44 -5.85
CA TYR A 176 14.28 -18.72 -5.74
C TYR A 176 13.98 -20.19 -6.03
N LEU A 177 12.88 -20.67 -5.46
CA LEU A 177 12.34 -22.00 -5.72
C LEU A 177 10.90 -21.91 -6.21
N ARG A 178 10.51 -22.90 -7.02
CA ARG A 178 9.14 -23.12 -7.45
C ARG A 178 8.69 -24.47 -6.94
N ASN A 179 7.69 -24.47 -6.08
CA ASN A 179 7.20 -25.66 -5.42
C ASN A 179 5.69 -25.72 -5.45
N ARG A 180 5.15 -26.93 -5.41
CA ARG A 180 3.71 -27.10 -5.25
C ARG A 180 3.30 -26.83 -3.81
N VAL A 181 2.26 -26.05 -3.59
CA VAL A 181 1.64 -25.92 -2.25
C VAL A 181 0.97 -27.24 -1.87
N MET A 182 1.26 -27.72 -0.65
CA MET A 182 0.69 -28.96 -0.11
C MET A 182 -0.35 -28.69 0.97
N SER A 183 -1.13 -29.72 1.31
CA SER A 183 -2.10 -29.62 2.42
C SER A 183 -1.41 -29.58 3.78
N ASN A 184 -1.99 -28.87 4.74
CA ASN A 184 -1.44 -28.77 6.10
C ASN A 184 -1.42 -30.13 6.82
N ALA A 185 -2.42 -30.98 6.58
CA ALA A 185 -2.44 -32.34 7.12
C ALA A 185 -1.25 -33.19 6.63
N GLN A 186 -0.93 -33.09 5.34
CA GLN A 186 0.24 -33.76 4.78
C GLN A 186 1.54 -33.14 5.31
N CYS A 187 1.58 -31.81 5.46
CA CYS A 187 2.72 -31.12 6.04
C CYS A 187 3.02 -31.60 7.46
N THR A 188 2.02 -31.63 8.35
CA THR A 188 2.16 -32.16 9.72
C THR A 188 2.64 -33.61 9.74
N LYS A 189 2.16 -34.44 8.81
CA LYS A 189 2.58 -35.84 8.71
C LYS A 189 4.05 -35.97 8.27
N GLU A 190 4.50 -35.11 7.38
CA GLU A 190 5.83 -35.18 6.76
C GLU A 190 6.88 -34.29 7.45
N HIS A 191 6.46 -33.48 8.41
CA HIS A 191 7.28 -32.56 9.17
C HIS A 191 7.28 -32.92 10.68
N PRO A 192 8.31 -33.61 11.19
CA PRO A 192 8.29 -34.17 12.55
C PRO A 192 8.19 -33.12 13.68
N TYR A 193 8.67 -31.90 13.42
CA TYR A 193 8.77 -30.82 14.42
C TYR A 193 7.79 -29.66 14.21
N PHE A 194 6.87 -29.79 13.26
CA PHE A 194 5.95 -28.72 12.92
C PHE A 194 4.55 -29.26 12.68
N ASN A 195 3.61 -28.78 13.49
CA ASN A 195 2.20 -29.06 13.30
C ASN A 195 1.55 -27.87 12.58
N ALA A 196 1.32 -28.01 11.27
CA ALA A 196 0.74 -26.97 10.45
C ALA A 196 -0.76 -26.80 10.73
N THR A 197 -1.16 -25.57 11.03
CA THR A 197 -2.54 -25.17 11.33
C THR A 197 -3.11 -24.29 10.22
N ASN A 198 -4.34 -23.78 10.33
CA ASN A 198 -4.94 -22.90 9.33
C ASN A 198 -4.23 -21.54 9.17
N VAL A 199 -3.36 -21.14 10.10
CA VAL A 199 -2.49 -19.95 9.95
C VAL A 199 -1.19 -20.25 9.20
N ASP A 200 -1.02 -21.48 8.72
CA ASP A 200 0.15 -21.93 8.01
C ASP A 200 -0.16 -22.33 6.55
N ILE A 201 0.86 -22.23 5.71
CA ILE A 201 0.95 -22.82 4.35
C ILE A 201 2.22 -23.65 4.31
N CYS A 202 2.21 -24.77 3.59
CA CYS A 202 3.42 -25.55 3.34
C CYS A 202 3.66 -25.79 1.85
N THR A 203 4.91 -26.00 1.47
CA THR A 203 5.31 -26.41 0.12
C THR A 203 5.88 -27.82 0.11
N ASP A 204 5.56 -28.55 -0.97
CA ASP A 204 5.96 -29.94 -1.20
C ASP A 204 7.42 -30.00 -1.63
N ARG A 205 8.25 -30.61 -0.79
CA ARG A 205 9.69 -30.79 -1.05
C ARG A 205 10.00 -31.74 -2.21
N TYR A 206 9.10 -32.67 -2.53
CA TYR A 206 9.33 -33.63 -3.62
C TYR A 206 9.05 -33.01 -4.99
N ILE A 207 8.40 -31.85 -5.02
CA ILE A 207 8.08 -31.12 -6.24
C ILE A 207 8.71 -29.74 -6.14
N GLY A 208 9.90 -29.61 -6.72
CA GLY A 208 10.68 -28.36 -6.75
C GLY A 208 11.74 -28.20 -5.67
N GLY A 209 11.83 -29.13 -4.71
CA GLY A 209 12.82 -29.16 -3.63
C GLY A 209 12.38 -28.48 -2.33
N ALA A 210 13.23 -28.45 -1.31
CA ALA A 210 12.97 -27.70 -0.07
C ALA A 210 13.80 -26.40 -0.03
N PHE A 211 13.19 -25.31 0.47
CA PHE A 211 13.91 -24.05 0.67
C PHE A 211 14.70 -24.10 1.98
N CYS A 212 15.96 -23.64 1.97
CA CYS A 212 16.86 -23.69 3.11
C CYS A 212 17.76 -22.42 3.17
N GLY A 213 18.55 -22.27 4.24
CA GLY A 213 19.52 -21.17 4.43
C GLY A 213 18.90 -19.87 5.00
N ASP A 214 19.55 -18.72 4.74
CA ASP A 214 19.18 -17.36 5.19
C ASP A 214 17.92 -16.84 4.49
N SER A 215 16.83 -17.54 4.76
CA SER A 215 15.59 -17.49 4.01
C SER A 215 14.39 -17.17 4.91
N LEU A 216 14.62 -16.93 6.20
CA LEU A 216 13.56 -16.62 7.15
C LEU A 216 12.83 -15.33 6.74
N GLY A 217 11.51 -15.37 6.69
CA GLY A 217 10.67 -14.29 6.19
C GLY A 217 10.58 -14.18 4.66
N SER A 218 11.19 -15.11 3.91
CA SER A 218 11.15 -15.11 2.46
C SER A 218 9.72 -15.17 1.92
N PRO A 219 9.33 -14.28 0.99
CA PRO A 219 8.00 -14.28 0.39
C PRO A 219 7.70 -15.54 -0.42
N LEU A 220 6.55 -16.17 -0.16
CA LEU A 220 5.93 -17.19 -1.01
C LEU A 220 4.80 -16.56 -1.80
N THR A 221 4.91 -16.63 -3.12
CA THR A 221 3.92 -16.08 -4.04
C THR A 221 3.26 -17.16 -4.88
N ILE A 222 2.04 -16.91 -5.34
CA ILE A 222 1.40 -17.69 -6.42
C ILE A 222 0.95 -16.73 -7.51
N GLU A 223 0.76 -17.24 -8.72
CA GLU A 223 0.14 -16.50 -9.80
C GLU A 223 -1.34 -16.86 -9.88
N ASP A 224 -2.21 -15.84 -9.91
CA ASP A 224 -3.63 -16.01 -10.22
C ASP A 224 -4.03 -15.12 -11.42
N GLY A 225 -5.30 -15.13 -11.80
CA GLY A 225 -5.79 -14.36 -12.96
C GLY A 225 -5.55 -12.83 -12.88
N ASN A 226 -5.15 -12.30 -11.72
CA ASN A 226 -4.80 -10.89 -11.50
C ASN A 226 -3.30 -10.71 -11.22
N GLY A 227 -2.46 -11.66 -11.64
CA GLY A 227 -1.00 -11.65 -11.49
C GLY A 227 -0.51 -12.26 -10.18
N VAL A 228 0.70 -11.89 -9.76
CA VAL A 228 1.37 -12.47 -8.60
C VAL A 228 0.78 -11.96 -7.29
N VAL A 229 0.57 -12.84 -6.31
CA VAL A 229 0.05 -12.53 -4.98
C VAL A 229 0.90 -13.18 -3.89
N LEU A 230 1.19 -12.43 -2.82
CA LEU A 230 1.94 -12.90 -1.66
C LEU A 230 1.01 -13.70 -0.73
N ILE A 231 1.19 -15.03 -0.69
CA ILE A 231 0.34 -15.92 0.12
C ILE A 231 0.99 -16.34 1.44
N GLY A 232 2.32 -16.32 1.53
CA GLY A 232 3.04 -16.78 2.72
C GLY A 232 4.37 -16.08 2.96
N LEU A 233 4.88 -16.16 4.18
CA LEU A 233 6.23 -15.75 4.55
C LEU A 233 6.93 -16.92 5.25
N ALA A 234 8.11 -17.30 4.77
CA ALA A 234 8.79 -18.51 5.24
C ALA A 234 9.11 -18.40 6.73
N ASN A 235 8.61 -19.35 7.53
CA ASN A 235 8.66 -19.31 9.00
C ASN A 235 9.20 -20.61 9.63
N LYS A 236 9.14 -21.72 8.90
CA LYS A 236 9.68 -23.02 9.35
C LYS A 236 10.59 -23.53 8.25
N ILE A 237 11.88 -23.25 8.42
CA ILE A 237 12.95 -23.51 7.47
C ILE A 237 14.03 -24.28 8.22
N TYR A 238 14.62 -25.26 7.55
CA TYR A 238 15.64 -26.12 8.10
C TYR A 238 16.91 -26.08 7.25
N TYR A 239 18.02 -26.54 7.80
CA TYR A 239 19.25 -26.73 7.04
C TYR A 239 19.03 -27.62 5.83
N CYS A 240 19.76 -27.38 4.74
CA CYS A 240 19.62 -28.13 3.49
C CYS A 240 19.94 -29.64 3.61
N GLU A 241 20.44 -30.08 4.75
CA GLU A 241 20.65 -31.49 5.05
C GLU A 241 19.36 -32.22 5.46
N TYR A 242 18.29 -31.45 5.71
CA TYR A 242 16.97 -31.94 6.07
C TYR A 242 16.00 -31.77 4.90
N ASN A 243 15.39 -32.87 4.49
CA ASN A 243 14.31 -32.86 3.51
C ASN A 243 13.00 -32.67 4.25
N TYR A 244 12.72 -31.50 4.82
CA TYR A 244 11.41 -31.20 5.39
C TYR A 244 10.62 -30.25 4.50
N PRO A 245 9.28 -30.30 4.52
CA PRO A 245 8.47 -29.31 3.83
C PRO A 245 8.76 -27.93 4.41
N THR A 246 8.78 -26.88 3.59
CA THR A 246 8.95 -25.53 4.11
C THR A 246 7.59 -25.02 4.61
N GLY A 247 7.55 -24.48 5.83
CA GLY A 247 6.35 -23.89 6.42
C GLY A 247 6.38 -22.35 6.35
N TYR A 248 5.22 -21.76 6.09
CA TYR A 248 5.03 -20.32 5.88
C TYR A 248 3.88 -19.80 6.72
N ALA A 249 4.03 -18.60 7.28
CA ALA A 249 2.93 -17.87 7.89
C ALA A 249 1.94 -17.43 6.80
N ARG A 250 0.66 -17.84 6.90
CA ARG A 250 -0.39 -17.58 5.90
C ARG A 250 -0.83 -16.12 5.93
N VAL A 251 -0.49 -15.38 4.89
CA VAL A 251 -0.78 -13.92 4.82
C VAL A 251 -2.27 -13.62 4.80
N SER A 252 -3.10 -14.48 4.19
CA SER A 252 -4.56 -14.29 4.17
C SER A 252 -5.18 -14.27 5.58
N SER A 253 -4.64 -15.03 6.53
CA SER A 253 -5.11 -15.05 7.93
C SER A 253 -4.90 -13.74 8.67
N PHE A 254 -3.93 -12.92 8.24
CA PHE A 254 -3.55 -11.68 8.92
C PHE A 254 -4.00 -10.43 8.16
N ARG A 255 -4.77 -10.57 7.07
CA ARG A 255 -5.15 -9.44 6.21
C ARG A 255 -5.90 -8.33 6.93
N ASN A 256 -6.79 -8.66 7.87
CA ASN A 256 -7.50 -7.66 8.67
C ASN A 256 -6.53 -6.84 9.54
N TRP A 257 -5.61 -7.52 10.23
CA TRP A 257 -4.59 -6.86 11.05
C TRP A 257 -3.66 -5.98 10.19
N ILE A 258 -3.21 -6.49 9.04
CA ILE A 258 -2.38 -5.70 8.10
C ILE A 258 -3.13 -4.44 7.67
N GLN A 259 -4.41 -4.56 7.33
CA GLN A 259 -5.22 -3.41 6.94
C GLN A 259 -5.36 -2.40 8.09
N ILE A 260 -5.61 -2.86 9.31
CA ILE A 260 -5.71 -1.98 10.47
C ILE A 260 -4.38 -1.24 10.66
N VAL A 261 -3.23 -1.92 10.70
CA VAL A 261 -1.94 -1.28 11.01
C VAL A 261 -1.47 -0.33 9.89
N VAL A 262 -1.66 -0.70 8.62
CA VAL A 262 -1.21 0.10 7.47
C VAL A 262 -2.12 1.31 7.25
N TYR A 263 -3.43 1.17 7.50
CA TYR A 263 -4.43 2.22 7.22
C TYR A 263 -4.98 2.91 8.47
N SER A 264 -4.56 2.51 9.68
CA SER A 264 -4.86 3.25 10.91
C SER A 264 -4.13 4.58 10.89
N VAL A 265 -4.90 5.67 10.89
CA VAL A 265 -4.38 7.00 11.25
C VAL A 265 -3.94 6.93 12.71
N SER A 266 -2.66 7.09 12.97
CA SER A 266 -2.14 7.33 14.31
C SER A 266 -2.75 8.63 14.84
N VAL A 267 -3.86 8.53 15.58
CA VAL A 267 -4.32 9.60 16.47
C VAL A 267 -3.38 9.58 17.66
N ALA A 268 -2.21 10.20 17.51
CA ALA A 268 -1.32 10.43 18.62
C ALA A 268 -2.02 11.36 19.61
N THR A 269 -2.06 10.91 20.85
CA THR A 269 -2.71 11.48 22.02
C THR A 269 -2.48 12.99 22.17
N LEU A 270 -3.45 13.82 21.79
CA LEU A 270 -3.68 15.10 22.44
C LEU A 270 -4.78 14.86 23.48
N VAL A 271 -4.38 14.78 24.75
CA VAL A 271 -5.32 14.80 25.86
C VAL A 271 -5.92 16.21 25.93
N GLY A 272 -7.02 16.40 25.22
CA GLY A 272 -7.99 17.46 25.46
C GLY A 272 -9.35 16.79 25.57
N ARG A 273 -9.97 16.82 26.76
CA ARG A 273 -11.36 16.39 26.95
C ARG A 273 -12.23 17.13 25.94
N VAL A 274 -12.76 16.42 24.96
CA VAL A 274 -13.99 16.82 24.26
C VAL A 274 -15.03 15.80 24.64
N VAL A 275 -16.02 16.27 25.39
CA VAL A 275 -17.20 15.52 25.76
C VAL A 275 -17.91 15.11 24.47
N ALA A 276 -18.14 13.81 24.31
CA ALA A 276 -18.99 13.29 23.24
C ALA A 276 -20.44 13.68 23.55
N SER A 277 -20.88 14.86 23.09
CA SER A 277 -22.30 15.23 23.13
C SER A 277 -22.85 15.91 21.88
N ASP A 278 -22.04 16.37 20.90
CA ASP A 278 -22.60 17.17 19.79
C ASP A 278 -22.04 16.80 18.41
N VAL A 279 -22.21 15.54 17.97
CA VAL A 279 -22.11 15.18 16.55
C VAL A 279 -23.38 14.48 16.13
N GLU A 280 -24.33 15.24 15.58
CA GLU A 280 -25.43 14.66 14.81
C GLU A 280 -24.91 14.16 13.44
N PRO A 281 -25.35 12.98 12.98
CA PRO A 281 -25.06 12.53 11.63
C PRO A 281 -25.80 13.41 10.62
N LEU A 282 -25.08 13.90 9.60
CA LEU A 282 -25.67 14.57 8.44
C LEU A 282 -26.70 13.63 7.78
N LYS A 283 -27.98 14.00 7.87
CA LYS A 283 -29.06 13.37 7.10
C LYS A 283 -29.03 13.93 5.68
N GLU A 284 -28.72 13.09 4.71
CA GLU A 284 -28.87 13.42 3.30
C GLU A 284 -30.23 12.94 2.77
N ASN A 285 -30.89 13.80 2.00
CA ASN A 285 -32.23 13.61 1.48
C ASN A 285 -32.19 12.67 0.25
N THR A 286 -32.76 11.47 0.38
CA THR A 286 -32.68 10.38 -0.60
C THR A 286 -33.98 10.21 -1.38
N SER A 287 -34.40 11.24 -2.12
CA SER A 287 -35.65 11.17 -2.89
C SER A 287 -35.51 10.72 -4.34
N ASP A 288 -34.31 10.60 -4.93
CA ASP A 288 -34.19 10.26 -6.37
C ASP A 288 -33.17 9.17 -6.73
N ILE A 289 -32.74 8.32 -5.77
CA ILE A 289 -31.88 7.17 -6.10
C ILE A 289 -32.72 5.91 -6.17
N GLN A 290 -33.09 5.50 -7.39
CA GLN A 290 -33.59 4.15 -7.64
C GLN A 290 -32.58 3.13 -7.09
N ALA A 291 -33.06 2.31 -6.16
CA ALA A 291 -32.26 1.34 -5.42
C ALA A 291 -31.69 0.26 -6.36
N LEU A 292 -30.42 0.39 -6.72
CA LEU A 292 -29.62 -0.73 -7.20
C LEU A 292 -29.25 -1.62 -6.00
N SER A 293 -29.47 -2.93 -6.18
CA SER A 293 -29.25 -4.03 -5.24
C SER A 293 -28.09 -3.80 -4.25
N SER A 294 -28.36 -4.05 -2.97
CA SER A 294 -27.47 -3.87 -1.81
C SER A 294 -26.19 -4.73 -1.82
N THR A 295 -25.90 -5.45 -2.90
CA THR A 295 -24.74 -6.34 -3.05
C THR A 295 -23.59 -5.74 -3.88
N ASN A 296 -23.72 -4.53 -4.43
CA ASN A 296 -22.72 -3.99 -5.36
C ASN A 296 -22.41 -2.49 -5.19
N ARG A 297 -22.17 -2.05 -3.95
CA ARG A 297 -21.68 -0.67 -3.67
C ARG A 297 -20.15 -0.63 -3.78
N LEU A 298 -19.62 -0.46 -5.00
CA LEU A 298 -18.18 -0.35 -5.32
C LEU A 298 -17.65 1.10 -5.34
N ALA A 299 -18.45 2.09 -4.95
CA ALA A 299 -17.99 3.48 -4.85
C ALA A 299 -17.41 3.72 -3.45
N THR A 300 -16.08 3.87 -3.35
CA THR A 300 -15.32 3.79 -2.10
C THR A 300 -14.65 5.11 -1.71
N ASN A 301 -14.89 6.21 -2.44
CA ASN A 301 -14.10 7.45 -2.38
C ASN A 301 -12.60 7.27 -2.69
N GLY A 302 -12.18 6.09 -3.13
CA GLY A 302 -10.79 5.75 -3.40
C GLY A 302 -9.91 5.65 -2.15
N TYR A 303 -8.61 5.62 -2.37
CA TYR A 303 -7.57 5.56 -1.34
C TYR A 303 -7.15 6.97 -0.93
N LYS A 304 -6.92 7.21 0.36
CA LYS A 304 -6.35 8.49 0.81
C LYS A 304 -4.96 8.71 0.20
N SER A 305 -4.76 9.85 -0.44
CA SER A 305 -3.48 10.28 -0.99
C SER A 305 -2.61 10.93 0.07
N LEU A 306 -1.29 10.72 -0.05
CA LEU A 306 -0.32 11.46 0.76
C LEU A 306 -0.27 12.93 0.31
N PRO A 307 0.03 13.87 1.23
CA PRO A 307 0.32 15.24 0.84
C PRO A 307 1.45 15.28 -0.20
N GLY A 308 1.18 15.81 -1.38
CA GLY A 308 2.18 15.95 -2.45
C GLY A 308 2.32 14.70 -3.33
N GLN A 309 1.46 13.69 -3.16
CA GLN A 309 1.49 12.50 -4.02
C GLN A 309 1.18 12.81 -5.50
N PHE A 310 0.34 13.81 -5.76
CA PHE A 310 -0.06 14.23 -7.10
C PHE A 310 0.35 15.68 -7.32
N LEU A 311 1.63 15.86 -7.63
CA LEU A 311 2.32 17.17 -7.68
C LEU A 311 1.72 18.14 -8.71
N TYR A 312 1.01 17.63 -9.71
CA TYR A 312 0.36 18.39 -10.77
C TYR A 312 -1.12 18.65 -10.51
N HIS A 313 -1.72 18.04 -9.49
CA HIS A 313 -3.15 18.16 -9.24
C HIS A 313 -3.48 19.60 -8.81
N ALA A 314 -4.42 20.22 -9.52
CA ALA A 314 -4.91 21.55 -9.24
C ALA A 314 -6.36 21.51 -8.79
N TYR A 315 -6.60 21.98 -7.58
CA TYR A 315 -7.94 22.08 -7.01
C TYR A 315 -8.45 23.51 -7.17
N MET A 316 -9.64 23.72 -7.72
CA MET A 316 -10.14 25.05 -8.07
C MET A 316 -11.49 25.33 -7.40
N HIS A 317 -11.52 26.47 -6.68
CA HIS A 317 -12.76 27.09 -6.25
C HIS A 317 -13.17 28.14 -7.28
N ILE A 318 -14.31 27.94 -7.96
CA ILE A 318 -14.79 28.82 -9.02
C ILE A 318 -16.05 29.53 -8.54
N ARG A 319 -16.03 30.86 -8.53
CA ARG A 319 -17.20 31.67 -8.17
C ARG A 319 -18.07 31.89 -9.39
N LYS A 320 -19.31 31.42 -9.30
CA LYS A 320 -20.35 31.53 -10.32
C LYS A 320 -21.42 32.50 -9.84
N GLU A 321 -21.79 33.40 -10.72
CA GLU A 321 -22.82 34.41 -10.47
C GLU A 321 -23.95 34.29 -11.50
N SER A 322 -25.17 34.47 -11.00
CA SER A 322 -26.40 34.60 -11.78
C SER A 322 -27.21 35.76 -11.21
N GLU A 323 -28.25 36.19 -11.91
CA GLU A 323 -29.14 37.26 -11.43
C GLU A 323 -29.82 36.95 -10.09
N LEU A 324 -29.95 35.66 -9.71
CA LEU A 324 -30.71 35.20 -8.55
C LEU A 324 -29.83 34.60 -7.44
N SER A 325 -28.58 34.23 -7.73
CA SER A 325 -27.73 33.53 -6.77
C SER A 325 -26.25 33.61 -7.11
N ASN A 326 -25.43 33.66 -6.05
CA ASN A 326 -23.98 33.52 -6.11
C ASN A 326 -23.58 32.25 -5.36
N TYR A 327 -22.84 31.37 -6.04
CA TYR A 327 -22.37 30.13 -5.43
C TYR A 327 -20.95 29.80 -5.90
N THR A 328 -20.27 28.98 -5.11
CA THR A 328 -18.94 28.48 -5.46
C THR A 328 -19.06 27.03 -5.91
N SER A 329 -18.56 26.73 -7.10
CA SER A 329 -18.40 25.35 -7.55
C SER A 329 -16.95 24.91 -7.37
N VAL A 330 -16.79 23.60 -7.23
CA VAL A 330 -15.51 22.94 -7.06
C VAL A 330 -15.15 22.19 -8.32
N CYS A 331 -13.89 22.31 -8.74
CA CYS A 331 -13.34 21.68 -9.92
C CYS A 331 -11.92 21.20 -9.67
N ASP A 332 -11.55 20.10 -10.27
CA ASP A 332 -10.17 19.64 -10.31
C ASP A 332 -9.55 19.94 -11.69
N GLY A 333 -8.25 19.76 -11.80
CA GLY A 333 -7.50 19.93 -13.03
C GLY A 333 -6.05 19.50 -12.89
N ALA A 334 -5.29 19.68 -13.95
CA ALA A 334 -3.86 19.38 -13.99
C ALA A 334 -3.04 20.60 -14.40
N LEU A 335 -1.97 20.88 -13.66
CA LEU A 335 -1.00 21.91 -14.01
C LEU A 335 -0.14 21.43 -15.19
N VAL A 336 -0.40 21.94 -16.39
CA VAL A 336 0.30 21.54 -17.63
C VAL A 336 1.46 22.47 -17.97
N THR A 337 1.42 23.71 -17.48
CA THR A 337 2.54 24.65 -17.47
C THR A 337 2.50 25.45 -16.18
N SER A 338 3.52 26.25 -15.86
CA SER A 338 3.48 27.10 -14.67
C SER A 338 2.31 28.10 -14.68
N ASN A 339 1.73 28.43 -15.84
CA ASN A 339 0.65 29.40 -15.98
C ASN A 339 -0.72 28.81 -16.31
N TYR A 340 -0.81 27.53 -16.64
CA TYR A 340 -2.03 26.95 -17.19
C TYR A 340 -2.42 25.66 -16.50
N ILE A 341 -3.69 25.60 -16.10
CA ILE A 341 -4.37 24.39 -15.64
C ILE A 341 -5.29 23.90 -16.74
N LEU A 342 -5.20 22.61 -17.06
CA LEU A 342 -6.14 21.91 -17.93
C LEU A 342 -7.25 21.27 -17.08
N SER A 343 -8.50 21.46 -17.47
CA SER A 343 -9.66 20.86 -16.80
C SER A 343 -10.80 20.61 -17.79
N VAL A 344 -11.87 19.97 -17.33
CA VAL A 344 -13.06 19.72 -18.13
C VAL A 344 -13.92 20.97 -18.25
N ALA A 345 -14.47 21.18 -19.43
CA ALA A 345 -15.34 22.32 -19.66
C ALA A 345 -16.73 22.10 -19.04
N GLN A 346 -17.42 21.03 -19.46
CA GLN A 346 -18.77 20.75 -18.97
C GLN A 346 -18.79 20.46 -17.47
N GLY A 347 -19.70 21.12 -16.76
CA GLY A 347 -19.86 21.01 -15.30
C GLY A 347 -18.81 21.78 -14.49
N CYS A 348 -17.68 22.15 -15.10
CA CYS A 348 -16.61 22.90 -14.44
C CYS A 348 -16.43 24.32 -14.99
N LEU A 349 -15.66 24.44 -16.08
CA LEU A 349 -15.25 25.73 -16.66
C LEU A 349 -16.33 26.39 -17.53
N GLN A 350 -17.39 25.66 -17.84
CA GLN A 350 -18.54 26.15 -18.60
C GLN A 350 -19.75 26.32 -17.68
N VAL A 351 -20.46 27.42 -17.87
CA VAL A 351 -21.72 27.74 -17.18
C VAL A 351 -22.84 27.97 -18.19
N GLY A 352 -24.09 27.91 -17.72
CA GLY A 352 -25.26 28.16 -18.56
C GLY A 352 -25.33 29.61 -19.06
N SER A 353 -26.20 29.89 -20.02
CA SER A 353 -26.34 31.21 -20.66
C SER A 353 -26.69 32.35 -19.70
N MET A 354 -27.31 32.06 -18.56
CA MET A 354 -27.70 33.03 -17.52
C MET A 354 -26.69 33.13 -16.37
N GLN A 355 -25.52 32.53 -16.52
CA GLN A 355 -24.48 32.49 -15.50
C GLN A 355 -23.16 33.01 -16.04
N THR A 356 -22.35 33.59 -15.16
CA THR A 356 -20.98 33.99 -15.49
C THR A 356 -20.02 33.47 -14.43
N ILE A 357 -18.80 33.13 -14.87
CA ILE A 357 -17.69 32.90 -13.95
C ILE A 357 -17.00 34.25 -13.76
N ARG A 358 -16.94 34.76 -12.53
CA ARG A 358 -16.22 36.02 -12.25
C ARG A 358 -14.74 35.81 -12.08
N ASN A 359 -14.40 34.89 -11.19
CA ASN A 359 -13.03 34.57 -10.81
C ASN A 359 -12.99 33.21 -10.11
N GLY A 360 -11.79 32.73 -9.87
CA GLY A 360 -11.55 31.55 -9.07
C GLY A 360 -10.20 31.59 -8.38
N THR A 361 -9.95 30.55 -7.59
CA THR A 361 -8.68 30.32 -6.94
C THR A 361 -8.27 28.88 -7.19
N ALA A 362 -7.14 28.70 -7.86
CA ALA A 362 -6.46 27.43 -7.96
C ALA A 362 -5.62 27.22 -6.70
N ILE A 363 -5.68 26.01 -6.16
CA ILE A 363 -4.98 25.56 -4.98
C ILE A 363 -4.14 24.38 -5.44
N LEU A 364 -2.83 24.59 -5.47
CA LEU A 364 -1.85 23.56 -5.75
C LEU A 364 -1.28 23.08 -4.43
N ALA A 365 -0.78 21.85 -4.42
CA ALA A 365 -0.02 21.38 -3.28
C ALA A 365 -0.85 21.38 -1.96
N PHE A 366 -2.14 20.99 -2.06
CA PHE A 366 -3.13 21.14 -0.99
C PHE A 366 -2.65 20.54 0.34
N ASN A 367 -2.22 21.41 1.25
CA ASN A 367 -1.82 21.11 2.62
C ASN A 367 -1.91 22.39 3.44
N THR A 368 -2.89 22.44 4.34
CA THR A 368 -3.43 23.68 4.90
C THR A 368 -2.45 24.62 5.61
N ASN A 369 -1.19 24.25 5.85
CA ASN A 369 -0.28 25.04 6.71
C ASN A 369 1.20 25.17 6.31
N ASN A 370 1.73 24.49 5.26
CA ASN A 370 3.20 24.43 5.07
C ASN A 370 3.74 24.79 3.67
N TRP A 371 3.04 24.45 2.57
CA TRP A 371 3.60 24.57 1.21
C TRP A 371 2.53 24.70 0.10
N GLU A 372 1.29 25.00 0.49
CA GLU A 372 0.16 25.21 -0.42
C GLU A 372 0.33 26.51 -1.21
N GLN A 373 0.03 26.47 -2.52
CA GLN A 373 0.01 27.67 -3.36
C GLN A 373 -1.44 27.97 -3.74
N ARG A 374 -1.89 29.18 -3.40
CA ARG A 374 -3.21 29.70 -3.79
C ARG A 374 -3.01 30.80 -4.83
N ILE A 375 -3.49 30.56 -6.03
CA ILE A 375 -3.28 31.43 -7.18
C ILE A 375 -4.63 31.78 -7.79
N THR A 376 -4.93 33.07 -7.89
CA THR A 376 -6.19 33.54 -8.45
C THR A 376 -6.21 33.48 -9.98
N PHE A 377 -7.41 33.49 -10.54
CA PHE A 377 -7.63 33.70 -11.97
C PHE A 377 -8.96 34.41 -12.21
N SER A 378 -9.03 35.22 -13.28
CA SER A 378 -10.26 35.81 -13.78
C SER A 378 -11.10 34.81 -14.58
N GLY A 379 -12.42 34.97 -14.60
CA GLY A 379 -13.29 34.20 -15.50
C GLY A 379 -12.99 34.43 -16.99
N SER A 380 -12.51 35.62 -17.35
CA SER A 380 -12.01 35.91 -18.72
C SER A 380 -10.71 35.19 -19.07
N ALA A 381 -10.02 34.59 -18.09
CA ALA A 381 -8.80 33.83 -18.28
C ALA A 381 -9.07 32.35 -18.64
N ILE A 382 -10.34 31.95 -18.68
CA ILE A 382 -10.80 30.61 -19.06
C ILE A 382 -10.93 30.55 -20.58
N ASN A 383 -10.16 29.67 -21.20
CA ASN A 383 -10.16 29.42 -22.63
C ASN A 383 -10.76 28.03 -22.89
N LEU A 384 -12.03 27.99 -23.30
CA LEU A 384 -12.71 26.74 -23.63
C LEU A 384 -12.30 26.26 -25.02
N HIS A 385 -12.07 24.96 -25.17
CA HIS A 385 -11.84 24.38 -26.48
C HIS A 385 -13.12 24.46 -27.33
N PRO A 386 -13.04 24.73 -28.66
CA PRO A 386 -14.21 24.89 -29.52
C PRO A 386 -15.20 23.71 -29.50
N TYR A 387 -14.69 22.49 -29.25
CA TYR A 387 -15.48 21.26 -29.17
C TYR A 387 -15.94 20.90 -27.72
N LYS A 388 -15.76 21.82 -26.76
CA LYS A 388 -16.40 21.87 -25.43
C LYS A 388 -16.16 20.72 -24.43
N SER A 389 -15.22 19.80 -24.65
CA SER A 389 -14.90 18.78 -23.64
C SER A 389 -13.89 19.27 -22.58
N ILE A 390 -12.93 20.10 -22.99
CA ILE A 390 -11.82 20.59 -22.15
C ILE A 390 -11.64 22.11 -22.25
N GLY A 391 -10.95 22.68 -21.28
CA GLY A 391 -10.57 24.08 -21.27
C GLY A 391 -9.30 24.34 -20.47
N LEU A 392 -8.65 25.46 -20.77
CA LEU A 392 -7.47 25.93 -20.08
C LEU A 392 -7.83 27.13 -19.18
N VAL A 393 -7.35 27.10 -17.95
CA VAL A 393 -7.43 28.24 -17.03
C VAL A 393 -6.06 28.88 -16.93
N ARG A 394 -5.94 30.14 -17.36
CA ARG A 394 -4.72 30.91 -17.18
C ARG A 394 -4.69 31.53 -15.78
N LEU A 395 -3.63 31.24 -15.03
CA LEU A 395 -3.38 31.80 -13.71
C LEU A 395 -2.95 33.27 -13.80
N ASP A 396 -3.31 34.07 -12.79
CA ASP A 396 -2.88 35.48 -12.71
C ASP A 396 -1.35 35.59 -12.51
N TYR A 397 -0.76 34.61 -11.81
CA TYR A 397 0.67 34.48 -11.59
C TYR A 397 1.13 33.04 -11.87
N PRO A 398 2.38 32.84 -12.33
CA PRO A 398 2.92 31.50 -12.49
C PRO A 398 3.01 30.77 -11.15
N ALA A 399 2.64 29.49 -11.15
CA ALA A 399 2.92 28.56 -10.08
C ALA A 399 4.44 28.40 -9.91
N THR A 400 4.88 28.42 -8.65
CA THR A 400 6.29 28.17 -8.31
C THR A 400 6.52 26.67 -8.32
N LEU A 401 7.29 26.17 -9.29
CA LEU A 401 7.61 24.75 -9.35
C LEU A 401 8.60 24.38 -8.24
N ASN A 402 8.34 23.28 -7.55
CA ASN A 402 9.17 22.78 -6.45
C ASN A 402 8.94 21.26 -6.25
N GLU A 403 9.44 20.70 -5.15
CA GLU A 403 9.27 19.28 -4.80
C GLU A 403 7.81 18.87 -4.53
N HIS A 404 6.89 19.84 -4.45
CA HIS A 404 5.49 19.65 -4.13
C HIS A 404 4.52 20.11 -5.23
N VAL A 405 5.00 20.91 -6.18
CA VAL A 405 4.26 21.41 -7.35
C VAL A 405 5.08 21.17 -8.60
N GLN A 406 4.60 20.28 -9.46
CA GLN A 406 5.25 19.93 -10.72
C GLN A 406 4.25 19.91 -11.86
N LEU A 407 4.77 19.97 -13.08
CA LEU A 407 3.96 19.90 -14.30
C LEU A 407 3.63 18.45 -14.62
N ILE A 408 2.42 18.21 -15.14
CA ILE A 408 2.11 16.93 -15.80
C ILE A 408 2.48 17.03 -17.28
N ARG A 409 3.00 15.92 -17.83
CA ARG A 409 3.23 15.79 -19.26
C ARG A 409 1.93 15.44 -19.97
N LEU A 410 1.72 16.06 -21.13
CA LEU A 410 0.61 15.72 -22.01
C LEU A 410 1.03 14.61 -22.99
N PRO A 411 0.08 13.83 -23.52
CA PRO A 411 0.32 12.95 -24.65
C PRO A 411 0.93 13.71 -25.84
N LYS A 412 1.75 13.01 -26.64
CA LYS A 412 2.24 13.56 -27.91
C LYS A 412 1.07 13.86 -28.83
N LEU A 413 1.20 14.88 -29.69
CA LEU A 413 0.19 15.20 -30.71
C LEU A 413 -0.10 14.02 -31.67
N THR A 414 0.86 13.12 -31.85
CA THR A 414 0.72 11.92 -32.68
C THR A 414 0.23 10.69 -31.92
N ASP A 415 -0.01 10.82 -30.60
CA ASP A 415 -0.53 9.73 -29.80
C ASP A 415 -2.02 9.53 -30.08
N SER A 416 -2.35 8.35 -30.61
CA SER A 416 -3.70 7.94 -30.99
C SER A 416 -4.13 6.67 -30.24
N ARG A 417 -3.41 6.32 -29.16
CA ARG A 417 -3.73 5.15 -28.36
C ARG A 417 -5.04 5.38 -27.60
N SER A 418 -5.84 4.31 -27.48
CA SER A 418 -7.02 4.28 -26.61
C SER A 418 -6.65 4.10 -25.12
N TYR A 419 -5.39 3.77 -24.84
CA TYR A 419 -4.86 3.39 -23.53
C TYR A 419 -5.57 2.19 -22.88
N GLU A 420 -6.41 1.47 -23.62
CA GLU A 420 -7.13 0.30 -23.14
C GLU A 420 -6.18 -0.74 -22.52
N GLY A 421 -6.56 -1.26 -21.34
CA GLY A 421 -5.75 -2.21 -20.59
C GLY A 421 -4.64 -1.59 -19.74
N MET A 422 -4.32 -0.31 -19.91
CA MET A 422 -3.38 0.41 -19.06
C MET A 422 -4.01 0.76 -17.70
N GLU A 423 -3.19 0.82 -16.65
CA GLU A 423 -3.64 1.28 -15.34
C GLU A 423 -3.63 2.81 -15.28
N GLY A 424 -4.80 3.39 -15.05
CA GLY A 424 -4.98 4.82 -14.89
C GLY A 424 -5.18 5.21 -13.43
N THR A 425 -4.47 6.23 -12.97
CA THR A 425 -4.64 6.84 -11.65
C THR A 425 -5.41 8.14 -11.78
N THR A 426 -6.55 8.25 -11.08
CA THR A 426 -7.29 9.50 -10.94
C THR A 426 -7.17 10.03 -9.52
N SER A 427 -6.96 11.32 -9.33
CA SER A 427 -6.86 11.96 -8.01
C SER A 427 -7.92 13.04 -7.84
N ASN A 428 -8.43 13.24 -6.62
CA ASN A 428 -9.52 14.18 -6.35
C ASN A 428 -9.21 15.20 -5.25
N GLN A 429 -10.12 16.17 -5.09
CA GLN A 429 -10.05 17.22 -4.08
C GLN A 429 -10.01 16.76 -2.61
N TYR A 430 -10.40 15.52 -2.32
CA TYR A 430 -10.50 15.02 -0.95
C TYR A 430 -9.21 14.36 -0.46
N ARG A 431 -8.09 14.61 -1.15
CA ARG A 431 -6.84 13.86 -0.97
C ARG A 431 -7.12 12.38 -1.09
N SER A 432 -7.79 11.99 -2.17
CA SER A 432 -8.01 10.59 -2.48
C SER A 432 -7.68 10.31 -3.93
N TYR A 433 -7.36 9.06 -4.23
CA TYR A 433 -7.10 8.60 -5.57
C TYR A 433 -7.66 7.21 -5.80
N VAL A 434 -8.01 6.93 -7.05
CA VAL A 434 -8.41 5.60 -7.51
C VAL A 434 -7.44 5.14 -8.59
N ARG A 435 -7.18 3.83 -8.63
CA ARG A 435 -6.45 3.20 -9.72
C ARG A 435 -7.34 2.16 -10.37
N ASN A 436 -7.65 2.40 -11.62
CA ASN A 436 -8.57 1.57 -12.39
C ASN A 436 -7.96 1.30 -13.75
N ARG A 437 -8.29 0.16 -14.34
CA ARG A 437 -7.84 -0.13 -15.69
C ARG A 437 -8.68 0.65 -16.69
N VAL A 438 -8.05 1.21 -17.72
CA VAL A 438 -8.77 1.79 -18.86
C VAL A 438 -9.49 0.65 -19.59
N MET A 439 -10.80 0.80 -19.79
CA MET A 439 -11.64 -0.15 -20.51
C MET A 439 -11.97 0.36 -21.91
N SER A 440 -12.42 -0.53 -22.80
CA SER A 440 -12.90 -0.11 -24.12
C SER A 440 -14.18 0.72 -24.05
N ASN A 441 -14.35 1.63 -25.00
CA ASN A 441 -15.56 2.45 -25.13
C ASN A 441 -16.81 1.60 -25.42
N ALA A 442 -16.65 0.46 -26.11
CA ALA A 442 -17.73 -0.51 -26.31
C ALA A 442 -18.20 -1.12 -24.99
N HIS A 443 -17.26 -1.54 -24.14
CA HIS A 443 -17.57 -2.06 -22.80
C HIS A 443 -18.20 -0.96 -21.93
N CYS A 444 -17.67 0.26 -21.99
CA CYS A 444 -18.19 1.40 -21.23
C CYS A 444 -19.65 1.71 -21.58
N SER A 445 -19.98 1.74 -22.87
CA SER A 445 -21.35 1.99 -23.35
C SER A 445 -22.30 0.85 -22.98
N GLN A 446 -21.79 -0.39 -22.89
CA GLN A 446 -22.57 -1.53 -22.44
C GLN A 446 -22.92 -1.46 -20.94
N GLU A 447 -21.95 -1.06 -20.11
CA GLU A 447 -22.14 -0.90 -18.66
C GLU A 447 -22.96 0.36 -18.29
N HIS A 448 -22.99 1.37 -19.18
CA HIS A 448 -23.70 2.63 -18.99
C HIS A 448 -24.68 2.90 -20.15
N PRO A 449 -25.90 2.33 -20.14
CA PRO A 449 -26.84 2.40 -21.27
C PRO A 449 -27.25 3.83 -21.70
N ASN A 450 -27.11 4.80 -20.79
CA ASN A 450 -27.44 6.22 -21.03
C ASN A 450 -26.23 7.06 -21.47
N PHE A 451 -25.05 6.45 -21.61
CA PHE A 451 -23.81 7.11 -22.01
C PHE A 451 -23.17 6.33 -23.18
N ASN A 452 -23.12 6.95 -24.35
CA ASN A 452 -22.49 6.35 -25.52
C ASN A 452 -21.06 6.89 -25.64
N ALA A 453 -20.08 6.09 -25.20
CA ALA A 453 -18.68 6.48 -25.23
C ALA A 453 -18.15 6.52 -26.67
N THR A 454 -17.43 7.58 -27.00
CA THR A 454 -16.81 7.84 -28.30
C THR A 454 -15.29 7.83 -28.20
N ASP A 455 -14.55 7.92 -29.31
CA ASP A 455 -13.07 8.00 -29.30
C ASP A 455 -12.53 9.27 -28.61
N MET A 456 -13.40 10.22 -28.24
CA MET A 456 -13.07 11.39 -27.42
C MET A 456 -13.15 11.10 -25.90
N ASP A 457 -13.63 9.93 -25.53
CA ASP A 457 -13.85 9.49 -24.15
C ASP A 457 -12.83 8.40 -23.77
N ILE A 458 -12.42 8.43 -22.50
CA ILE A 458 -11.61 7.38 -21.89
C ILE A 458 -12.36 6.89 -20.66
N CYS A 459 -12.77 5.63 -20.69
CA CYS A 459 -13.46 4.99 -19.57
C CYS A 459 -12.52 4.15 -18.73
N THR A 460 -12.76 4.09 -17.42
CA THR A 460 -12.03 3.21 -16.51
C THR A 460 -12.99 2.27 -15.80
N ASP A 461 -12.52 1.06 -15.47
CA ASP A 461 -13.29 0.09 -14.71
C ASP A 461 -13.59 0.55 -13.28
N ARG A 462 -14.62 -0.05 -12.68
CA ARG A 462 -15.04 0.24 -11.30
C ARG A 462 -14.60 -0.84 -10.30
N TYR A 463 -13.99 -1.92 -10.79
CA TYR A 463 -13.85 -3.16 -10.03
C TYR A 463 -12.54 -3.30 -9.26
N ILE A 464 -11.51 -2.51 -9.60
CA ILE A 464 -10.17 -2.61 -8.99
C ILE A 464 -9.96 -1.57 -7.89
N GLY A 465 -10.06 -0.27 -8.21
CA GLY A 465 -9.84 0.84 -7.27
C GLY A 465 -11.11 1.50 -6.73
N GLY A 466 -12.28 1.10 -7.24
CA GLY A 466 -13.58 1.74 -6.97
C GLY A 466 -13.80 3.03 -7.77
N ALA A 467 -14.95 3.67 -7.56
CA ALA A 467 -15.28 4.97 -8.15
C ALA A 467 -15.34 6.07 -7.07
N PHE A 468 -15.08 7.33 -7.45
CA PHE A 468 -15.31 8.47 -6.57
C PHE A 468 -16.81 8.65 -6.31
N CYS A 469 -17.22 8.84 -5.05
CA CYS A 469 -18.57 9.29 -4.74
C CYS A 469 -18.59 10.82 -4.75
N GLY A 470 -19.34 11.43 -5.66
CA GLY A 470 -19.55 12.89 -5.70
C GLY A 470 -18.87 13.63 -6.86
N THR A 471 -18.96 14.96 -6.83
CA THR A 471 -18.64 15.89 -7.94
C THR A 471 -17.13 16.20 -8.05
N SER A 472 -16.30 15.20 -8.34
CA SER A 472 -14.87 15.39 -8.66
C SER A 472 -14.67 15.62 -10.16
N LEU A 473 -15.31 16.67 -10.69
CA LEU A 473 -15.22 17.00 -12.12
C LEU A 473 -13.88 17.64 -12.43
N GLY A 474 -13.24 17.20 -13.52
CA GLY A 474 -11.94 17.72 -13.95
C GLY A 474 -10.74 17.03 -13.33
N SER A 475 -10.97 16.00 -12.50
CA SER A 475 -9.89 15.21 -11.92
C SER A 475 -9.01 14.58 -13.01
N PRO A 476 -7.69 14.75 -12.95
CA PRO A 476 -6.82 14.20 -13.99
C PRO A 476 -6.74 12.68 -13.90
N LEU A 477 -7.01 12.01 -15.01
CA LEU A 477 -6.63 10.61 -15.24
C LEU A 477 -5.20 10.59 -15.79
N THR A 478 -4.30 9.90 -15.10
CA THR A 478 -2.89 9.79 -15.49
C THR A 478 -2.45 8.34 -15.64
N ILE A 479 -1.56 8.10 -16.59
CA ILE A 479 -0.94 6.81 -16.84
C ILE A 479 0.57 6.95 -16.74
N GLU A 480 1.25 5.91 -16.27
CA GLU A 480 2.70 5.85 -16.36
C GLU A 480 3.10 5.47 -17.80
N ASP A 481 3.67 6.41 -18.53
CA ASP A 481 4.05 6.21 -19.94
C ASP A 481 5.46 6.77 -20.21
N GLU A 482 6.34 5.88 -20.68
CA GLU A 482 7.73 6.20 -21.02
C GLU A 482 7.83 7.03 -22.32
N ASN A 483 6.77 7.07 -23.14
CA ASN A 483 6.74 7.76 -24.43
C ASN A 483 6.21 9.21 -24.38
N ALA A 484 5.85 9.73 -23.20
CA ALA A 484 5.32 11.09 -23.04
C ALA A 484 6.33 12.18 -23.47
N ALA A 485 5.87 13.21 -24.19
CA ALA A 485 6.70 14.36 -24.59
C ALA A 485 6.65 15.49 -23.54
N TRP A 486 7.68 16.34 -23.57
CA TRP A 486 7.74 17.58 -22.82
C TRP A 486 7.15 18.74 -23.62
#